data_AF-A0A3R9SYM8-F1
#
_entry.id   AF-A0A3R9SYM8-F1
#
_cell.length_a   1.000
_cell.length_b   1.000
_cell.length_c   1.000
_cell.angle_alpha   90.00
_cell.angle_beta   90.00
_cell.angle_gamma   90.00
#
_symmetry.space_group_name_H-M   'P 1'
#
loop_
_entity.id
_entity.type
_entity.pdbx_description
1 polymer ?
#
loop_
_entity_poly.entity_id
_entity_poly.type
_entity_poly.pdbx_seq_one_letter_code
_entity_poly.pdbx_strand_id
1 'polypeptide(L)'
;MSDSGTAAGTPAGPVEPHLDPQFVEDRIKELDDRQGGEGHAPGRHLYPEEQALRDRLGTPKLDTSGNPVMYGPNSANAGHIKSENNIDPLTGTTVDGVTGGVHRVGPYATRFDHAEDMVRADQHFRDEIARTGEPPDEELPISDLLGPEGHKRFTGFYRNPANLSEFLPVDFEGGSIRGVYRFIDGDWKLITMYANPAPGRHP
;
A
#
# COMPACT_ATOMS: atom_id res chain seq x y z
N MET A 1 7.26 -52.36 -20.71
CA MET A 1 7.12 -51.49 -19.52
C MET A 1 8.07 -50.33 -19.72
N SER A 2 7.53 -49.13 -19.92
CA SER A 2 8.14 -47.82 -19.66
C SER A 2 7.14 -46.79 -20.15
N ASP A 3 6.24 -46.41 -19.27
CA ASP A 3 5.30 -45.32 -19.44
C ASP A 3 5.97 -44.09 -18.79
N SER A 4 6.34 -43.11 -19.60
CA SER A 4 6.97 -41.88 -19.13
C SER A 4 5.88 -40.82 -18.96
N GLY A 5 5.42 -40.70 -17.71
CA GLY A 5 4.43 -39.72 -17.27
C GLY A 5 4.86 -38.30 -17.59
N THR A 6 4.07 -37.64 -18.42
CA THR A 6 4.16 -36.20 -18.65
C THR A 6 3.49 -35.50 -17.47
N ALA A 7 4.27 -34.74 -16.69
CA ALA A 7 3.73 -33.90 -15.63
C ALA A 7 2.82 -32.84 -16.26
N ALA A 8 1.53 -32.93 -15.97
CA ALA A 8 0.56 -31.91 -16.31
C ALA A 8 0.90 -30.63 -15.55
N GLY A 9 1.28 -29.58 -16.28
CA GLY A 9 1.33 -28.22 -15.74
C GLY A 9 -0.08 -27.82 -15.29
N THR A 10 -0.19 -27.41 -14.04
CA THR A 10 -1.41 -26.78 -13.50
C THR A 10 -1.80 -25.63 -14.41
N PRO A 11 -3.06 -25.54 -14.90
CA PRO A 11 -3.48 -24.42 -15.70
C PRO A 11 -3.39 -23.15 -14.85
N ALA A 12 -2.75 -22.11 -15.41
CA ALA A 12 -2.85 -20.75 -14.89
C ALA A 12 -4.34 -20.44 -14.69
N GLY A 13 -4.72 -20.00 -13.49
CA GLY A 13 -6.09 -19.60 -13.21
C GLY A 13 -6.57 -18.54 -14.21
N PRO A 14 -7.90 -18.40 -14.39
CA PRO A 14 -8.44 -17.41 -15.31
C PRO A 14 -7.88 -16.03 -14.96
N VAL A 15 -7.24 -15.38 -15.93
CA VAL A 15 -6.89 -13.96 -15.84
C VAL A 15 -8.21 -13.22 -15.64
N GLU A 16 -8.35 -12.53 -14.51
CA GLU A 16 -9.55 -11.74 -14.29
C GLU A 16 -9.74 -10.75 -15.44
N PRO A 17 -10.96 -10.62 -15.97
CA PRO A 17 -11.20 -9.70 -17.07
C PRO A 17 -10.87 -8.27 -16.63
N HIS A 18 -10.29 -7.51 -17.56
CA HIS A 18 -10.06 -6.09 -17.33
C HIS A 18 -11.38 -5.37 -17.05
N LEU A 19 -11.37 -4.44 -16.10
CA LEU A 19 -12.48 -3.53 -15.87
C LEU A 19 -12.59 -2.54 -17.05
N ASP A 20 -13.80 -2.01 -17.26
CA ASP A 20 -14.01 -0.92 -18.21
C ASP A 20 -13.15 0.29 -17.81
N PRO A 21 -12.26 0.81 -18.69
CA PRO A 21 -11.41 1.94 -18.37
C PRO A 21 -12.17 3.19 -17.90
N GLN A 22 -13.35 3.46 -18.47
CA GLN A 22 -14.16 4.62 -18.05
C GLN A 22 -14.66 4.44 -16.62
N PHE A 23 -15.12 3.23 -16.29
CA PHE A 23 -15.52 2.89 -14.93
C PHE A 23 -14.35 3.05 -13.95
N VAL A 24 -13.14 2.60 -14.31
CA VAL A 24 -11.93 2.76 -13.47
C VAL A 24 -11.62 4.24 -13.25
N GLU A 25 -11.65 5.05 -14.31
CA GLU A 25 -11.40 6.48 -14.21
C GLU A 25 -12.42 7.18 -13.31
N ASP A 26 -13.70 6.94 -13.50
CA ASP A 26 -14.77 7.56 -12.73
C ASP A 26 -14.68 7.15 -11.26
N ARG A 27 -14.40 5.87 -10.98
CA ARG A 27 -14.20 5.39 -9.61
C ARG A 27 -13.01 6.06 -8.94
N ILE A 28 -11.88 6.21 -9.64
CA ILE A 28 -10.73 6.92 -9.08
C ILE A 28 -11.04 8.40 -8.78
N LYS A 29 -11.84 9.08 -9.61
CA LYS A 29 -12.29 10.45 -9.33
C LYS A 29 -13.14 10.52 -8.06
N GLU A 30 -14.05 9.56 -7.88
CA GLU A 30 -14.87 9.45 -6.67
C GLU A 30 -14.03 9.19 -5.42
N LEU A 31 -12.91 8.47 -5.55
CA LEU A 31 -12.01 8.18 -4.44
C LEU A 31 -11.05 9.32 -4.08
N ASP A 32 -10.71 10.20 -5.01
CA ASP A 32 -9.65 11.22 -4.85
C ASP A 32 -10.18 12.56 -4.32
N ASP A 33 -9.83 12.91 -3.09
CA ASP A 33 -10.23 14.16 -2.42
C ASP A 33 -9.77 15.43 -3.16
N ARG A 34 -8.66 15.36 -3.90
CA ARG A 34 -8.18 16.47 -4.75
C ARG A 34 -9.12 16.74 -5.93
N GLN A 35 -10.01 15.81 -6.23
CA GLN A 35 -11.07 15.92 -7.24
C GLN A 35 -12.47 16.05 -6.61
N GLY A 36 -12.54 16.28 -5.29
CA GLY A 36 -13.79 16.37 -4.53
C GLY A 36 -14.34 15.02 -4.08
N GLY A 37 -13.54 13.96 -4.19
CA GLY A 37 -13.88 12.60 -3.79
C GLY A 37 -13.78 12.34 -2.28
N GLU A 38 -13.68 11.05 -1.95
CA GLU A 38 -13.81 10.54 -0.59
C GLU A 38 -12.60 10.79 0.32
N GLY A 39 -11.38 10.65 -0.21
CA GLY A 39 -10.18 10.71 0.61
C GLY A 39 -8.89 10.73 -0.19
N HIS A 40 -7.79 10.48 0.49
CA HIS A 40 -6.45 10.70 -0.05
C HIS A 40 -5.77 9.40 -0.52
N ALA A 41 -6.52 8.30 -0.71
CA ALA A 41 -5.94 7.03 -1.14
C ALA A 41 -5.22 7.19 -2.50
N PRO A 42 -5.85 7.75 -3.55
CA PRO A 42 -5.18 7.90 -4.84
C PRO A 42 -3.97 8.84 -4.76
N GLY A 43 -4.14 10.00 -4.11
CA GLY A 43 -3.09 11.00 -3.91
C GLY A 43 -1.84 10.46 -3.20
N ARG A 44 -1.98 9.55 -2.23
CA ARG A 44 -0.86 8.98 -1.46
C ARG A 44 -0.35 7.64 -1.96
N HIS A 45 -1.15 6.87 -2.69
CA HIS A 45 -0.87 5.46 -2.95
C HIS A 45 -1.19 5.01 -4.38
N LEU A 46 -1.51 5.92 -5.30
CA LEU A 46 -1.59 5.61 -6.74
C LEU A 46 -0.67 6.51 -7.54
N TYR A 47 -0.85 7.83 -7.39
CA TYR A 47 -0.15 8.81 -8.22
C TYR A 47 1.32 9.09 -7.89
N PRO A 48 1.82 8.90 -6.65
CA PRO A 48 3.21 9.23 -6.36
C PRO A 48 4.18 8.48 -7.28
N GLU A 49 5.13 9.19 -7.86
CA GLU A 49 6.26 8.59 -8.57
C GLU A 49 7.29 8.03 -7.59
N GLU A 50 8.26 7.26 -8.07
CA GLU A 50 9.26 6.62 -7.21
C GLU A 50 10.01 7.60 -6.32
N GLN A 51 10.38 8.78 -6.84
CA GLN A 51 11.08 9.78 -6.03
C GLN A 51 10.20 10.28 -4.89
N ALA A 52 8.92 10.52 -5.13
CA ALA A 52 7.97 10.92 -4.08
C ALA A 52 7.80 9.82 -3.01
N LEU A 53 7.86 8.54 -3.38
CA LEU A 53 7.86 7.44 -2.41
C LEU A 53 9.14 7.43 -1.55
N ARG A 54 10.31 7.69 -2.14
CA ARG A 54 11.57 7.76 -1.40
C ARG A 54 11.61 8.99 -0.48
N ASP A 55 11.14 10.14 -0.96
CA ASP A 55 11.03 11.38 -0.18
C ASP A 55 10.05 11.23 0.98
N ARG A 56 8.96 10.47 0.78
CA ARG A 56 7.99 10.13 1.83
C ARG A 56 8.64 9.46 3.04
N LEU A 57 9.70 8.68 2.83
CA LEU A 57 10.47 8.04 3.91
C LEU A 57 11.36 9.02 4.68
N GLY A 58 11.42 10.30 4.31
CA GLY A 58 12.06 11.38 5.07
C GLY A 58 13.55 11.15 5.32
N THR A 59 14.04 11.59 6.46
CA THR A 59 15.44 11.41 6.91
C THR A 59 15.53 10.36 8.01
N PRO A 60 16.62 9.57 8.10
CA PRO A 60 16.84 8.68 9.24
C PRO A 60 16.82 9.47 10.55
N LYS A 61 16.07 8.99 11.53
CA LYS A 61 16.13 9.52 12.88
C LYS A 61 17.39 8.99 13.55
N LEU A 62 18.20 9.88 14.11
CA LEU A 62 19.42 9.54 14.84
C LEU A 62 19.23 9.71 16.35
N ASP A 63 19.92 8.89 17.14
CA ASP A 63 20.03 9.07 18.60
C ASP A 63 21.07 10.17 18.94
N THR A 64 21.24 10.44 20.24
CA THR A 64 22.20 11.45 20.72
C THR A 64 23.66 11.13 20.41
N SER A 65 23.95 9.88 20.05
CA SER A 65 25.28 9.41 19.66
C SER A 65 25.46 9.35 18.14
N GLY A 66 24.45 9.75 17.37
CA GLY A 66 24.48 9.73 15.91
C GLY A 66 24.15 8.38 15.28
N ASN A 67 23.72 7.38 16.06
CA ASN A 67 23.32 6.08 15.51
C ASN A 67 21.87 6.12 15.01
N PRO A 68 21.53 5.37 13.94
CA PRO A 68 20.15 5.28 13.50
C PRO A 68 19.25 4.63 14.55
N VAL A 69 18.09 5.22 14.77
CA VAL A 69 17.07 4.66 15.67
C VAL A 69 16.32 3.56 14.93
N MET A 70 16.36 2.34 15.49
CA MET A 70 15.70 1.17 14.92
C MET A 70 14.30 0.95 15.52
N TYR A 71 13.42 0.30 14.76
CA TYR A 71 12.29 -0.41 15.34
C TYR A 71 12.79 -1.64 16.09
N GLY A 72 12.42 -1.73 17.38
CA GLY A 72 12.87 -2.81 18.26
C GLY A 72 12.22 -4.17 17.95
N PRO A 73 12.68 -5.25 18.60
CA PRO A 73 12.27 -6.62 18.29
C PRO A 73 10.79 -6.94 18.53
N ASN A 74 10.11 -6.15 19.37
CA ASN A 74 8.67 -6.32 19.64
C ASN A 74 7.78 -5.48 18.69
N SER A 75 8.37 -4.83 17.68
CA SER A 75 7.66 -4.06 16.66
C SER A 75 7.29 -4.97 15.49
N ALA A 76 6.12 -4.74 14.88
CA ALA A 76 5.79 -5.35 13.59
C ALA A 76 6.79 -4.99 12.47
N ASN A 77 7.55 -3.92 12.68
CA ASN A 77 8.56 -3.39 11.75
C ASN A 77 10.00 -3.62 12.25
N ALA A 78 10.24 -4.63 13.09
CA ALA A 78 11.54 -4.88 13.70
C ALA A 78 12.68 -4.86 12.66
N GLY A 79 13.81 -4.24 13.02
CA GLY A 79 14.97 -4.15 12.12
C GLY A 79 14.93 -3.01 11.12
N HIS A 80 13.79 -2.34 10.91
CA HIS A 80 13.75 -1.13 10.09
C HIS A 80 14.29 0.11 10.81
N ILE A 81 14.70 1.09 10.00
CA ILE A 81 15.06 2.44 10.42
C ILE A 81 13.79 3.25 10.72
N LYS A 82 13.77 3.96 11.84
CA LYS A 82 12.78 5.01 12.08
C LYS A 82 13.20 6.28 11.36
N SER A 83 12.25 6.91 10.69
CA SER A 83 12.47 8.19 10.02
C SER A 83 11.79 9.35 10.73
N GLU A 84 12.21 10.54 10.36
CA GLU A 84 11.58 11.82 10.68
C GLU A 84 11.56 12.72 9.44
N ASN A 85 10.91 13.88 9.52
CA ASN A 85 10.74 14.78 8.37
C ASN A 85 10.15 14.06 7.14
N ASN A 86 9.19 13.17 7.38
CA ASN A 86 8.50 12.47 6.30
C ASN A 86 7.76 13.47 5.41
N ILE A 87 7.85 13.27 4.10
CA ILE A 87 7.16 14.11 3.12
C ILE A 87 5.80 13.52 2.79
N ASP A 88 4.72 14.30 2.91
CA ASP A 88 3.41 13.87 2.43
C ASP A 88 3.38 13.93 0.90
N PRO A 89 3.12 12.83 0.18
CA PRO A 89 3.02 12.86 -1.27
C PRO A 89 1.94 13.82 -1.80
N LEU A 90 0.94 14.17 -0.98
CA LEU A 90 -0.09 15.14 -1.36
C LEU A 90 0.43 16.56 -1.50
N THR A 91 1.34 16.97 -0.61
CA THR A 91 1.77 18.36 -0.49
C THR A 91 3.21 18.57 -0.94
N GLY A 92 4.02 17.50 -1.00
CA GLY A 92 5.46 17.59 -1.22
C GLY A 92 6.20 18.25 -0.04
N THR A 93 5.57 18.34 1.13
CA THR A 93 6.16 18.96 2.34
C THR A 93 6.10 18.02 3.54
N THR A 94 6.73 18.40 4.65
CA THR A 94 6.62 17.68 5.93
C THR A 94 5.27 17.87 6.64
N VAL A 95 4.41 18.73 6.09
CA VAL A 95 3.07 18.98 6.60
C VAL A 95 2.10 18.00 5.93
N ASP A 96 1.40 17.26 6.78
CA ASP A 96 0.32 16.36 6.39
C ASP A 96 -0.83 17.17 5.78
N GLY A 97 -1.14 16.91 4.51
CA GLY A 97 -2.14 17.65 3.74
C GLY A 97 -3.58 17.48 4.21
N VAL A 98 -3.83 16.56 5.15
CA VAL A 98 -5.16 16.18 5.63
C VAL A 98 -5.40 16.76 7.03
N THR A 99 -4.40 16.65 7.89
CA THR A 99 -4.49 17.07 9.29
C THR A 99 -3.83 18.41 9.57
N GLY A 100 -2.97 18.91 8.66
CA GLY A 100 -2.14 20.10 8.86
C GLY A 100 -1.00 19.92 9.88
N GLY A 101 -0.85 18.73 10.46
CA GLY A 101 0.21 18.37 11.39
C GLY A 101 1.48 17.89 10.69
N VAL A 102 2.44 17.36 11.46
CA VAL A 102 3.62 16.68 10.90
C VAL A 102 3.19 15.37 10.25
N HIS A 103 3.56 15.15 8.98
CA HIS A 103 3.31 13.88 8.31
C HIS A 103 4.15 12.76 8.93
N ARG A 104 3.55 11.58 9.08
CA ARG A 104 4.17 10.40 9.69
C ARG A 104 3.86 9.17 8.85
N VAL A 105 4.88 8.34 8.67
CA VAL A 105 4.76 7.09 7.90
C VAL A 105 5.51 5.98 8.61
N GLY A 106 5.17 4.73 8.30
CA GLY A 106 5.91 3.56 8.74
C GLY A 106 7.28 3.42 8.06
N PRO A 107 7.88 2.22 8.05
CA PRO A 107 9.15 1.99 7.37
C PRO A 107 9.03 1.85 5.85
N TYR A 108 7.80 1.70 5.33
CA TYR A 108 7.52 1.48 3.92
C TYR A 108 6.80 2.69 3.31
N ALA A 109 7.13 2.99 2.05
CA ALA A 109 6.37 3.87 1.18
C ALA A 109 5.95 3.06 -0.05
N THR A 110 4.65 2.84 -0.21
CA THR A 110 4.09 1.90 -1.19
C THR A 110 3.00 2.55 -2.04
N ARG A 111 2.84 2.09 -3.27
CA ARG A 111 1.75 2.47 -4.17
C ARG A 111 1.27 1.27 -4.98
N PHE A 112 0.03 1.36 -5.45
CA PHE A 112 -0.48 0.59 -6.56
C PHE A 112 0.17 1.09 -7.85
N ASP A 113 0.54 0.17 -8.74
CA ASP A 113 1.08 0.55 -10.05
C ASP A 113 -0.02 0.92 -11.06
N HIS A 114 -1.24 0.42 -10.84
CA HIS A 114 -2.37 0.60 -11.75
C HIS A 114 -3.64 1.01 -10.98
N ALA A 115 -4.39 1.94 -11.56
CA ALA A 115 -5.67 2.40 -11.03
C ALA A 115 -6.69 1.26 -10.88
N GLU A 116 -6.70 0.34 -11.84
CA GLU A 116 -7.60 -0.82 -11.86
C GLU A 116 -7.44 -1.70 -10.61
N ASP A 117 -6.22 -1.89 -10.11
CA ASP A 117 -5.97 -2.69 -8.91
C ASP A 117 -6.48 -2.01 -7.64
N MET A 118 -6.34 -0.68 -7.54
CA MET A 118 -6.94 0.09 -6.43
C MET A 118 -8.48 -0.01 -6.47
N VAL A 119 -9.07 0.07 -7.67
CA VAL A 119 -10.53 -0.05 -7.85
C VAL A 119 -11.03 -1.44 -7.48
N ARG A 120 -10.35 -2.51 -7.91
CA ARG A 120 -10.71 -3.89 -7.51
C ARG A 120 -10.66 -4.09 -6.00
N ALA A 121 -9.61 -3.59 -5.36
CA ALA A 121 -9.50 -3.67 -3.91
C ALA A 121 -10.62 -2.88 -3.19
N ASP A 122 -10.91 -1.65 -3.62
CA ASP A 122 -12.03 -0.85 -3.08
C ASP A 122 -13.38 -1.53 -3.28
N GLN A 123 -13.66 -2.10 -4.46
CA GLN A 123 -14.88 -2.87 -4.72
C GLN A 123 -15.05 -4.02 -3.75
N HIS A 124 -14.00 -4.83 -3.54
CA HIS A 124 -14.07 -5.96 -2.62
C HIS A 124 -14.37 -5.52 -1.17
N PHE A 125 -13.70 -4.46 -0.70
CA PHE A 125 -13.99 -3.91 0.63
C PHE A 125 -15.42 -3.38 0.74
N ARG A 126 -15.97 -2.77 -0.31
CA ARG A 126 -17.35 -2.28 -0.33
C ARG A 126 -18.38 -3.37 -0.39
N ASP A 127 -18.13 -4.43 -1.14
CA ASP A 127 -18.98 -5.60 -1.14
C ASP A 127 -19.05 -6.23 0.25
N GLU A 128 -17.91 -6.27 0.95
CA GLU A 128 -17.84 -6.74 2.33
C GLU A 128 -18.58 -5.80 3.29
N ILE A 129 -18.38 -4.48 3.19
CA ILE A 129 -19.15 -3.47 3.96
C ILE A 129 -20.66 -3.62 3.71
N ALA A 130 -21.09 -3.83 2.46
CA ALA A 130 -22.50 -4.02 2.13
C ALA A 130 -23.05 -5.31 2.74
N ARG A 131 -22.22 -6.35 2.86
CA ARG A 131 -22.58 -7.64 3.44
C ARG A 131 -22.65 -7.62 4.97
N THR A 132 -21.75 -6.91 5.63
CA THR A 132 -21.58 -6.94 7.10
C THR A 132 -22.13 -5.69 7.80
N GLY A 133 -22.24 -4.57 7.08
CA GLY A 133 -22.54 -3.25 7.60
C GLY A 133 -21.32 -2.43 8.04
N GLU A 134 -20.13 -3.03 8.08
CA GLU A 134 -18.91 -2.42 8.63
C GLU A 134 -17.66 -2.81 7.82
N PRO A 135 -16.63 -1.94 7.74
CA PRO A 135 -15.38 -2.29 7.09
C PRO A 135 -14.65 -3.39 7.85
N PRO A 136 -13.87 -4.25 7.17
CA PRO A 136 -12.98 -5.20 7.84
C PRO A 136 -12.00 -4.48 8.77
N ASP A 137 -11.84 -5.00 9.99
CA ASP A 137 -10.83 -4.52 10.94
C ASP A 137 -9.41 -4.94 10.53
N GLU A 138 -9.31 -6.08 9.82
CA GLU A 138 -8.05 -6.69 9.41
C GLU A 138 -7.63 -6.26 8.00
N GLU A 139 -6.34 -6.39 7.72
CA GLU A 139 -5.82 -6.24 6.36
C GLU A 139 -6.06 -7.55 5.60
N LEU A 140 -6.49 -7.46 4.33
CA LEU A 140 -6.80 -8.64 3.53
C LEU A 140 -5.61 -9.04 2.65
N PRO A 141 -5.36 -10.33 2.40
CA PRO A 141 -4.28 -10.77 1.53
C PRO A 141 -4.38 -10.16 0.13
N ILE A 142 -3.25 -9.72 -0.43
CA ILE A 142 -3.20 -9.22 -1.83
C ILE A 142 -3.74 -10.27 -2.80
N SER A 143 -3.48 -11.55 -2.53
CA SER A 143 -3.96 -12.67 -3.35
C SER A 143 -5.47 -12.78 -3.44
N ASP A 144 -6.17 -12.41 -2.36
CA ASP A 144 -7.62 -12.54 -2.25
C ASP A 144 -8.32 -11.38 -2.97
N LEU A 145 -7.64 -10.23 -3.08
CA LEU A 145 -8.15 -9.02 -3.71
C LEU A 145 -7.81 -8.92 -5.20
N LEU A 146 -6.60 -9.33 -5.58
CA LEU A 146 -6.05 -9.09 -6.92
C LEU A 146 -5.58 -10.38 -7.63
N GLY A 147 -5.84 -11.53 -7.03
CA GLY A 147 -5.41 -12.85 -7.50
C GLY A 147 -3.95 -13.19 -7.13
N PRO A 148 -3.51 -14.42 -7.43
CA PRO A 148 -2.23 -14.97 -6.93
C PRO A 148 -0.99 -14.14 -7.30
N GLU A 149 -1.04 -13.46 -8.45
CA GLU A 149 0.07 -12.64 -8.97
C GLU A 149 -0.07 -11.15 -8.63
N GLY A 150 -1.08 -10.77 -7.84
CA GLY A 150 -1.36 -9.38 -7.48
C GLY A 150 -0.18 -8.67 -6.80
N HIS A 151 0.65 -9.42 -6.08
CA HIS A 151 1.84 -8.90 -5.40
C HIS A 151 2.86 -8.24 -6.34
N LYS A 152 2.80 -8.51 -7.65
CA LYS A 152 3.68 -7.91 -8.67
C LYS A 152 3.22 -6.53 -9.16
N ARG A 153 2.07 -6.04 -8.69
CA ARG A 153 1.42 -4.81 -9.18
C ARG A 153 1.57 -3.63 -8.23
N PHE A 154 2.63 -3.66 -7.43
CA PHE A 154 2.95 -2.65 -6.44
C PHE A 154 4.41 -2.24 -6.56
N THR A 155 4.63 -0.94 -6.44
CA THR A 155 5.95 -0.39 -6.19
C THR A 155 6.05 0.04 -4.73
N GLY A 156 7.16 -0.29 -4.09
CA GLY A 156 7.42 0.19 -2.74
C GLY A 156 8.90 0.25 -2.42
N PHE A 157 9.24 1.10 -1.45
CA PHE A 157 10.59 1.25 -0.95
C PHE A 157 10.64 1.22 0.57
N TYR A 158 11.77 0.74 1.09
CA TYR A 158 12.21 0.98 2.47
C TYR A 158 13.66 1.43 2.49
N ARG A 159 14.08 2.09 3.58
CA ARG A 159 15.47 2.52 3.74
C ARG A 159 16.36 1.34 4.14
N ASN A 160 17.48 1.14 3.43
CA ASN A 160 18.45 0.09 3.74
C ASN A 160 19.08 0.33 5.13
N PRO A 161 18.87 -0.56 6.12
CA PRO A 161 19.49 -0.41 7.43
C PRO A 161 21.03 -0.50 7.42
N ALA A 162 21.61 -1.20 6.45
CA ALA A 162 23.06 -1.34 6.28
C ALA A 162 23.70 -0.14 5.58
N ASN A 163 22.93 0.63 4.81
CA ASN A 163 23.39 1.81 4.09
C ASN A 163 22.29 2.88 4.03
N LEU A 164 22.34 3.85 4.94
CA LEU A 164 21.24 4.80 5.11
C LEU A 164 21.00 5.72 3.91
N SER A 165 21.92 5.83 2.95
CA SER A 165 21.70 6.60 1.71
C SER A 165 20.95 5.81 0.62
N GLU A 166 20.72 4.53 0.83
CA GLU A 166 20.12 3.63 -0.14
C GLU A 166 18.67 3.26 0.25
N PHE A 167 17.83 3.10 -0.77
CA PHE A 167 16.49 2.56 -0.66
C PHE A 167 16.41 1.24 -1.41
N LEU A 168 15.81 0.24 -0.79
CA LEU A 168 15.61 -1.07 -1.38
C LEU A 168 14.14 -1.26 -1.77
N PRO A 169 13.86 -2.01 -2.85
CA PRO A 169 12.49 -2.31 -3.25
C PRO A 169 11.81 -3.21 -2.21
N VAL A 170 10.51 -3.03 -2.04
CA VAL A 170 9.65 -3.91 -1.23
C VAL A 170 9.20 -5.11 -2.07
N ASP A 171 9.37 -6.30 -1.51
CA ASP A 171 8.73 -7.54 -1.99
C ASP A 171 7.38 -7.69 -1.28
N PHE A 172 6.30 -7.71 -2.06
CA PHE A 172 4.92 -7.78 -1.59
C PHE A 172 4.34 -9.20 -1.62
N GLU A 173 5.10 -10.23 -1.98
CA GLU A 173 4.59 -11.60 -1.94
C GLU A 173 4.13 -11.96 -0.51
N GLY A 174 2.95 -12.59 -0.40
CA GLY A 174 2.30 -12.86 0.89
C GLY A 174 1.85 -11.61 1.67
N GLY A 175 1.91 -10.43 1.06
CA GLY A 175 1.49 -9.17 1.65
C GLY A 175 -0.03 -8.99 1.70
N SER A 176 -0.44 -7.85 2.24
CA SER A 176 -1.83 -7.48 2.48
C SER A 176 -2.14 -6.09 1.95
N ILE A 177 -3.43 -5.79 1.76
CA ILE A 177 -3.93 -4.43 1.51
C ILE A 177 -4.81 -4.04 2.69
N ARG A 178 -4.62 -2.81 3.17
CA ARG A 178 -5.50 -2.19 4.16
C ARG A 178 -6.29 -1.06 3.53
N GLY A 179 -7.60 -1.20 3.49
CA GLY A 179 -8.53 -0.09 3.27
C GLY A 179 -8.92 0.54 4.61
N VAL A 180 -8.81 1.86 4.73
CA VAL A 180 -9.26 2.60 5.92
C VAL A 180 -10.50 3.38 5.54
N TYR A 181 -11.65 2.90 6.01
CA TYR A 181 -12.93 3.56 5.80
C TYR A 181 -13.37 4.31 7.05
N ARG A 182 -14.15 5.38 6.86
CA ARG A 182 -14.84 6.09 7.94
C ARG A 182 -16.29 6.36 7.55
N PHE A 183 -17.18 6.21 8.52
CA PHE A 183 -18.58 6.55 8.32
C PHE A 183 -18.76 8.07 8.41
N ILE A 184 -19.12 8.71 7.30
CA ILE A 184 -19.23 10.17 7.16
C ILE A 184 -20.50 10.47 6.36
N ASP A 185 -21.37 11.32 6.90
CA ASP A 185 -22.62 11.76 6.26
C ASP A 185 -23.56 10.62 5.84
N GLY A 186 -23.56 9.52 6.60
CA GLY A 186 -24.45 8.39 6.35
C GLY A 186 -23.90 7.31 5.41
N ASP A 187 -22.63 7.42 4.98
CA ASP A 187 -21.98 6.44 4.12
C ASP A 187 -20.53 6.14 4.55
N TRP A 188 -20.01 4.97 4.17
CA TRP A 188 -18.62 4.59 4.38
C TRP A 188 -17.72 5.15 3.27
N LYS A 189 -16.84 6.08 3.65
CA LYS A 189 -15.88 6.73 2.74
C LYS A 189 -14.48 6.17 2.93
N LEU A 190 -13.81 5.83 1.83
CA LEU A 190 -12.42 5.42 1.80
C LEU A 190 -11.54 6.64 2.09
N ILE A 191 -10.89 6.64 3.25
CA ILE A 191 -9.95 7.68 3.64
C ILE A 191 -8.57 7.42 3.01
N THR A 192 -8.10 6.18 3.09
CA THR A 192 -6.82 5.76 2.48
C THR A 192 -6.79 4.27 2.22
N MET A 193 -5.93 3.85 1.30
CA MET A 193 -5.66 2.45 1.03
C MET A 193 -4.19 2.26 0.73
N TYR A 194 -3.57 1.20 1.26
CA TYR A 194 -2.16 0.91 1.00
C TYR A 194 -1.86 -0.57 1.14
N ALA A 195 -0.86 -1.02 0.38
CA ALA A 195 -0.33 -2.37 0.49
C ALA A 195 0.83 -2.42 1.49
N ASN A 196 0.88 -3.51 2.26
CA ASN A 196 1.96 -3.86 3.16
C ASN A 196 2.63 -5.16 2.68
N PRO A 197 3.95 -5.30 2.82
CA PRO A 197 4.60 -6.60 2.65
C PRO A 197 4.23 -7.54 3.79
N ALA A 198 4.49 -8.83 3.60
CA ALA A 198 4.35 -9.82 4.67
C ALA A 198 5.26 -9.46 5.87
N PRO A 199 4.78 -9.61 7.13
CA PRO A 199 5.61 -9.39 8.30
C PRO A 199 6.89 -10.22 8.29
N GLY A 200 8.02 -9.60 8.66
CA GLY A 200 9.33 -10.26 8.70
C GLY A 200 9.96 -10.52 7.32
N ARG A 201 9.34 -10.06 6.23
CA ARG A 201 9.92 -10.13 4.89
C ARG A 201 11.01 -9.08 4.65
N HIS A 202 10.91 -7.96 5.37
CA HIS A 202 11.89 -6.87 5.34
C HIS A 202 12.09 -6.27 6.76
N PRO A 203 13.26 -5.69 7.05
CA PRO A 203 14.50 -6.00 6.35
C PRO A 203 14.95 -7.44 6.67
#